data_AF-A0A534ERY9-F1
#
_entry.id   AF-A0A534ERY9-F1
#
_cell.length_a   1.000
_cell.length_b   1.000
_cell.length_c   1.000
_cell.angle_alpha   90.00
_cell.angle_beta   90.00
_cell.angle_gamma   90.00
#
_symmetry.space_group_name_H-M   'P 1'
#
loop_
_entity.id
_entity.type
_entity.pdbx_description
1 polymer ?
#
loop_
_entity_poly.entity_id
_entity_poly.type
_entity_poly.pdbx_seq_one_letter_code
_entity_poly.pdbx_strand_id
1 'polypeptide(L)'
;MAAPTELPEIQLDSKALYREDVFTDRRAGSIRRLTPVTADGAPDPTRHVLFSGQTQLLTPAGVLPLGFEIEAATLEEALKKFPAGVKDALEQAIDEARELRREAASRIVVPEVGGAVGPGPGGGGGKIKFP
;
A
#
# COMPACT_ATOMS: atom_id res chain seq x y z
N MET A 1 12.09 -37.29 11.79
CA MET A 1 13.19 -36.46 11.24
C MET A 1 12.52 -35.31 10.49
N ALA A 2 12.76 -34.07 10.90
CA ALA A 2 12.30 -32.92 10.13
C ALA A 2 13.15 -32.85 8.84
N ALA A 3 12.52 -32.75 7.68
CA ALA A 3 13.24 -32.53 6.43
C ALA A 3 14.01 -31.20 6.52
N PRO A 4 15.25 -31.11 6.00
CA PRO A 4 15.98 -29.86 5.97
C PRO A 4 15.18 -28.88 5.11
N THR A 5 14.78 -27.76 5.69
CA THR A 5 14.19 -26.64 4.96
C THR A 5 15.26 -26.11 4.00
N GLU A 6 15.18 -26.45 2.72
CA GLU A 6 16.04 -25.87 1.70
C GLU A 6 15.74 -24.36 1.65
N LEU A 7 16.72 -23.56 2.02
CA LEU A 7 16.63 -22.11 1.91
C LEU A 7 16.64 -21.76 0.42
N PRO A 8 15.71 -20.92 -0.07
CA PRO A 8 15.78 -20.45 -1.45
C PRO A 8 17.11 -19.75 -1.70
N GLU A 9 17.62 -19.84 -2.92
CA GLU A 9 18.88 -19.24 -3.31
C GLU A 9 18.74 -17.69 -3.30
N ILE A 10 19.16 -17.07 -2.19
CA ILE A 10 19.12 -15.62 -2.00
C ILE A 10 20.44 -15.04 -2.50
N GLN A 11 20.41 -14.38 -3.66
CA GLN A 11 21.57 -13.69 -4.25
C GLN A 11 21.24 -12.23 -4.58
N LEU A 12 22.20 -11.35 -4.36
CA LEU A 12 22.12 -9.96 -4.83
C LEU A 12 22.54 -9.87 -6.29
N ASP A 13 21.85 -9.04 -7.06
CA ASP A 13 22.31 -8.68 -8.40
C ASP A 13 23.44 -7.65 -8.30
N SER A 14 24.68 -8.10 -8.55
CA SER A 14 25.87 -7.24 -8.52
C SER A 14 25.84 -6.11 -9.56
N LYS A 15 24.93 -6.15 -10.55
CA LYS A 15 24.75 -5.11 -11.57
C LYS A 15 23.72 -4.06 -11.16
N ALA A 16 22.90 -4.34 -10.14
CA ALA A 16 21.81 -3.48 -9.69
C ALA A 16 22.06 -2.89 -8.29
N LEU A 17 23.32 -2.69 -7.91
CA LEU A 17 23.67 -2.17 -6.60
C LEU A 17 23.44 -0.66 -6.49
N TYR A 18 23.02 -0.24 -5.29
CA TYR A 18 22.87 1.15 -4.88
C TYR A 18 23.49 1.35 -3.49
N ARG A 19 24.18 2.47 -3.30
CA ARG A 19 24.49 3.00 -1.97
C ARG A 19 23.32 3.84 -1.49
N GLU A 20 22.87 3.55 -0.28
CA GLU A 20 21.78 4.26 0.37
C GLU A 20 22.31 5.28 1.38
N ASP A 21 21.86 6.53 1.27
CA ASP A 21 22.03 7.57 2.28
C ASP A 21 20.66 8.02 2.80
N VAL A 22 20.53 8.25 4.11
CA VAL A 22 19.29 8.76 4.73
C VAL A 22 19.56 10.12 5.38
N PHE A 23 18.82 11.13 4.93
CA PHE A 23 18.86 12.50 5.44
C PHE A 23 17.60 12.78 6.24
N THR A 24 17.71 13.27 7.49
CA THR A 24 16.55 13.53 8.33
C THR A 24 16.80 14.70 9.27
N ASP A 25 15.73 15.44 9.57
CA ASP A 25 15.70 16.48 10.61
C ASP A 25 15.17 15.93 11.96
N ARG A 26 14.83 14.63 12.02
CA ARG A 26 14.21 13.93 13.16
C ARG A 26 12.88 14.53 13.63
N ARG A 27 12.22 15.32 12.77
CA ARG A 27 10.94 15.96 13.07
C ARG A 27 9.96 15.85 11.90
N ALA A 28 10.27 16.46 10.77
CA ALA A 28 9.38 16.49 9.61
C ALA A 28 9.43 15.19 8.80
N GLY A 29 10.59 14.54 8.70
CA GLY A 29 10.70 13.29 7.95
C GLY A 29 12.12 12.94 7.55
N SER A 30 12.23 12.09 6.53
CA SER A 30 13.50 11.66 5.97
C SER A 30 13.47 11.60 4.45
N ILE A 31 14.60 11.90 3.81
CA ILE A 31 14.85 11.65 2.39
C ILE A 31 15.88 10.53 2.28
N ARG A 32 15.56 9.51 1.51
CA ARG A 32 16.51 8.46 1.11
C ARG A 32 17.07 8.82 -0.26
N ARG A 33 18.39 8.77 -0.40
CA ARG A 33 19.11 8.89 -1.66
C ARG A 33 19.72 7.54 -2.01
N LEU A 34 19.37 7.02 -3.18
CA LEU A 34 19.96 5.81 -3.74
C LEU A 34 20.92 6.22 -4.85
N THR A 35 22.21 6.14 -4.57
CA THR A 35 23.26 6.40 -5.55
C THR A 35 23.66 5.07 -6.19
N PRO A 36 23.49 4.89 -7.51
CA PRO A 36 23.93 3.69 -8.20
C PRO A 36 25.43 3.45 -7.98
N VAL A 37 25.79 2.20 -7.72
CA VAL A 37 27.20 1.80 -7.58
C VAL A 37 27.50 0.55 -8.39
N THR A 38 28.77 0.41 -8.76
CA THR A 38 29.33 -0.81 -9.35
C THR A 38 29.55 -1.89 -8.29
N ALA A 39 29.92 -3.10 -8.70
CA ALA A 39 30.21 -4.23 -7.80
C ALA A 39 31.37 -3.95 -6.82
N ASP A 40 32.30 -3.06 -7.19
CA ASP A 40 33.40 -2.58 -6.34
C ASP A 40 33.01 -1.39 -5.45
N GLY A 41 31.77 -0.91 -5.54
CA GLY A 41 31.22 0.16 -4.70
C GLY A 41 31.51 1.57 -5.18
N ALA A 42 32.13 1.74 -6.36
CA ALA A 42 32.32 3.04 -6.98
C ALA A 42 31.00 3.60 -7.53
N PRO A 43 30.80 4.94 -7.57
CA PRO A 43 29.62 5.53 -8.19
C PRO A 43 29.50 5.12 -9.67
N ASP A 44 28.31 4.71 -10.08
CA ASP A 44 28.01 4.37 -11.47
C ASP A 44 27.26 5.55 -12.14
N PRO A 45 27.93 6.36 -12.99
CA PRO A 45 27.33 7.53 -13.60
C PRO A 45 26.38 7.20 -14.76
N THR A 46 26.28 5.93 -15.17
CA THR A 46 25.39 5.51 -16.26
C THR A 46 23.93 5.43 -15.83
N ARG A 47 23.68 5.40 -14.52
CA ARG A 47 22.36 5.34 -13.89
C ARG A 47 22.08 6.61 -13.10
N HIS A 48 20.81 6.97 -12.99
CA HIS A 48 20.40 8.16 -12.25
C HIS A 48 20.33 7.88 -10.75
N VAL A 49 20.67 8.91 -9.96
CA VAL A 49 20.42 8.92 -8.51
C VAL A 49 18.92 9.01 -8.28
N LEU A 50 18.40 8.17 -7.39
CA LEU A 50 16.98 8.17 -7.02
C LEU A 50 16.81 8.80 -5.65
N PHE A 51 15.71 9.54 -5.48
CA PHE A 51 15.32 10.10 -4.19
C PHE A 51 13.92 9.63 -3.83
N SER A 52 13.73 9.32 -2.55
CA SER A 52 12.40 9.07 -1.99
C SER A 52 12.25 9.78 -0.65
N GLY A 53 11.03 10.25 -0.39
CA GLY A 53 10.64 10.89 0.85
C GLY A 53 9.84 9.96 1.72
N GLN A 54 10.01 10.09 3.04
CA GLN A 54 9.18 9.45 4.03
C GLN A 54 8.82 10.45 5.13
N THR A 55 7.54 10.50 5.52
CA THR A 55 7.05 11.29 6.64
C THR A 55 5.92 10.55 7.36
N GLN A 56 5.48 11.08 8.50
CA GLN A 56 4.37 10.56 9.27
C GLN A 56 3.45 11.72 9.64
N LEU A 57 2.17 11.60 9.29
CA LEU A 57 1.15 12.59 9.63
C LEU A 57 0.26 12.06 10.76
N LEU A 58 -0.04 12.91 11.74
CA LEU A 58 -1.03 12.58 12.75
C LEU A 58 -2.42 12.87 12.19
N THR A 59 -3.24 11.82 12.06
CA THR A 59 -4.63 11.91 11.61
C THR A 59 -5.57 11.54 12.77
N PRO A 60 -6.87 11.85 12.69
CA PRO A 60 -7.84 11.40 13.70
C PRO A 60 -7.90 9.88 13.87
N ALA A 61 -7.53 9.12 12.83
CA ALA A 61 -7.50 7.66 12.83
C ALA A 61 -6.16 7.07 13.34
N GLY A 62 -5.20 7.92 13.71
CA GLY A 62 -3.85 7.52 14.13
C GLY A 62 -2.75 8.10 13.24
N VAL A 63 -1.54 7.54 13.36
CA VAL A 63 -0.39 7.95 12.54
C VAL A 63 -0.49 7.35 11.13
N LEU A 64 -0.44 8.21 10.12
CA LEU A 64 -0.43 7.82 8.72
C LEU A 64 1.00 7.96 8.18
N PRO A 65 1.71 6.85 7.95
CA PRO A 65 3.00 6.88 7.28
C PRO A 65 2.79 7.20 5.79
N LEU A 66 3.57 8.15 5.26
CA LEU A 66 3.59 8.51 3.85
C LEU A 66 4.97 8.25 3.30
N GLY A 67 5.04 7.52 2.18
CA GLY A 67 6.24 7.32 1.38
C GLY A 67 5.97 7.73 -0.06
N PHE A 68 6.93 8.40 -0.69
CA PHE A 68 6.77 8.87 -2.06
C PHE A 68 8.13 8.98 -2.75
N GLU A 69 8.13 8.88 -4.07
CA GLU A 69 9.31 9.17 -4.89
C GLU A 69 9.45 10.67 -5.11
N ILE A 70 10.69 11.12 -5.27
CA ILE A 70 11.00 12.53 -5.52
C ILE A 70 11.83 12.61 -6.79
N GLU A 71 11.24 13.16 -7.85
CA GLU A 71 11.95 13.43 -9.08
C GLU A 71 12.96 14.58 -8.87
N ALA A 72 14.21 14.26 -8.53
CA ALA A 72 15.25 15.26 -8.28
C ALA A 72 16.62 14.74 -8.72
N ALA A 73 17.52 15.65 -9.13
CA ALA A 73 18.91 15.31 -9.44
C ALA A 73 19.84 15.55 -8.25
N THR A 74 19.44 16.42 -7.32
CA THR A 74 20.25 16.78 -6.14
C THR A 74 19.45 16.72 -4.84
N LEU A 75 20.16 16.63 -3.72
CA LEU A 75 19.53 16.68 -2.40
C LEU A 75 18.80 18.00 -2.15
N GLU A 76 19.34 19.13 -2.63
CA GLU A 76 18.71 20.44 -2.48
C GLU A 76 17.38 20.50 -3.24
N GLU A 77 17.34 20.00 -4.48
CA GLU A 77 16.09 19.86 -5.23
C GLU A 77 15.10 18.91 -4.54
N ALA A 78 15.59 17.77 -4.02
CA ALA A 78 14.74 16.82 -3.31
C ALA A 78 14.10 17.46 -2.08
N LEU A 79 14.85 18.26 -1.31
CA LEU A 79 14.34 19.02 -0.17
C LEU A 79 13.27 20.04 -0.58
N LYS A 80 13.48 20.76 -1.70
CA LYS A 80 12.50 21.72 -2.23
C LYS A 80 11.21 21.05 -2.70
N LYS A 81 11.32 19.86 -3.30
CA LYS A 81 10.17 19.09 -3.83
C LYS A 81 9.46 18.25 -2.77
N PHE A 82 10.09 17.99 -1.63
CA PHE A 82 9.52 17.18 -0.56
C PHE A 82 8.08 17.58 -0.15
N PRO A 83 7.75 18.87 0.08
CA PRO A 83 6.40 19.25 0.49
C PRO A 83 5.33 18.98 -0.57
N ALA A 84 5.70 18.99 -1.86
CA ALA A 84 4.78 18.63 -2.94
C ALA A 84 4.50 17.11 -2.89
N GLY A 85 5.55 16.28 -2.80
CA GLY A 85 5.40 14.83 -2.69
C GLY A 85 4.58 14.38 -1.47
N VAL A 86 4.67 15.10 -0.34
CA VAL A 86 3.80 14.84 0.83
C VAL A 86 2.32 15.05 0.50
N LYS A 87 1.99 16.10 -0.26
CA LYS A 87 0.60 16.39 -0.65
C LYS A 87 0.07 15.32 -1.59
N ASP A 88 0.85 14.97 -2.61
CA ASP A 88 0.47 13.98 -3.61
C ASP A 88 0.26 12.60 -2.95
N ALA A 89 1.17 12.20 -2.05
CA ALA A 89 1.03 10.95 -1.29
C ALA A 89 -0.18 10.94 -0.36
N LEU A 90 -0.52 12.09 0.23
CA LEU A 90 -1.70 12.22 1.08
C LEU A 90 -2.98 12.11 0.26
N GLU A 91 -3.05 12.76 -0.90
CA GLU A 91 -4.19 12.67 -1.81
C GLU A 91 -4.41 11.24 -2.28
N GLN A 92 -3.35 10.56 -2.71
CA GLN A 92 -3.40 9.15 -3.09
C GLN A 92 -3.89 8.26 -1.95
N ALA A 93 -3.37 8.45 -0.73
CA ALA A 93 -3.82 7.67 0.43
C ALA A 93 -5.30 7.90 0.78
N ILE A 94 -5.81 9.13 0.60
CA ILE A 94 -7.23 9.44 0.80
C ILE A 94 -8.09 8.72 -0.25
N ASP A 95 -7.66 8.71 -1.50
CA ASP A 95 -8.42 8.08 -2.59
C ASP A 95 -8.41 6.55 -2.47
N GLU A 96 -7.28 5.94 -2.13
CA GLU A 96 -7.20 4.51 -1.82
C GLU A 96 -8.12 4.14 -0.64
N ALA A 97 -8.13 4.94 0.43
CA ALA A 97 -9.01 4.72 1.58
C ALA A 97 -10.51 4.85 1.22
N ARG A 98 -10.86 5.74 0.29
CA ARG A 98 -12.25 5.87 -0.21
C ARG A 98 -12.67 4.66 -1.03
N GLU A 99 -11.79 4.15 -1.88
CA GLU A 99 -12.09 3.00 -2.73
C GLU A 99 -12.27 1.73 -1.89
N LEU A 100 -11.40 1.49 -0.92
CA LEU A 100 -11.53 0.37 0.03
C LEU A 100 -12.87 0.40 0.79
N ARG A 101 -13.37 1.59 1.15
CA ARG A 101 -14.69 1.73 1.79
C ARG A 101 -15.84 1.37 0.84
N ARG A 102 -15.70 1.69 -0.45
CA ARG A 102 -16.70 1.33 -1.47
C ARG A 102 -16.74 -0.18 -1.69
N GLU A 103 -15.58 -0.83 -1.81
CA GLU A 103 -15.48 -2.29 -1.92
C GLU A 103 -16.05 -3.00 -0.70
N ALA A 104 -15.76 -2.49 0.51
CA ALA A 104 -16.30 -3.05 1.74
C ALA A 104 -17.84 -2.90 1.83
N ALA A 105 -18.38 -1.78 1.34
CA ALA A 105 -19.82 -1.54 1.32
C ALA A 105 -20.55 -2.33 0.22
N SER A 106 -19.92 -2.53 -0.95
CA SER A 106 -20.49 -3.31 -2.06
C SER A 106 -20.53 -4.81 -1.78
N ARG A 107 -19.60 -5.34 -0.97
CA ARG A 107 -19.59 -6.74 -0.53
C ARG A 107 -20.79 -7.16 0.32
N ILE A 108 -21.53 -6.20 0.90
CA ILE A 108 -22.69 -6.47 1.77
C ILE A 108 -23.99 -6.66 0.96
N VAL A 109 -24.04 -6.18 -0.29
CA VAL A 109 -25.23 -6.32 -1.14
C VAL A 109 -25.02 -7.46 -2.13
N VAL A 110 -25.11 -8.69 -1.65
CA VAL A 110 -25.52 -9.81 -2.50
C VAL A 110 -27.06 -9.75 -2.53
N PRO A 111 -27.71 -9.38 -3.64
CA PRO A 111 -29.13 -9.65 -3.78
C PRO A 111 -29.26 -11.17 -3.78
N GLU A 112 -29.99 -11.71 -2.81
CA GLU A 112 -30.53 -13.06 -2.90
C GLU A 112 -31.53 -13.08 -4.07
N VAL A 113 -31.04 -13.17 -5.30
CA VAL A 113 -31.84 -13.55 -6.46
C VAL A 113 -31.64 -15.05 -6.64
N GLY A 114 -32.59 -15.83 -6.10
CA GLY A 114 -32.75 -17.24 -6.44
C GLY A 114 -32.60 -18.20 -5.26
N GLY A 115 -33.55 -18.19 -4.33
CA GLY A 115 -33.67 -19.17 -3.25
C GLY A 115 -35.12 -19.54 -2.98
N ALA A 116 -35.77 -20.21 -3.93
CA ALA A 116 -37.04 -20.87 -3.67
C ALA A 116 -36.85 -21.99 -2.63
N VAL A 117 -37.25 -21.77 -1.38
CA VAL A 117 -37.67 -22.79 -0.38
C VAL A 117 -38.23 -22.08 0.86
N GLY A 118 -39.37 -22.54 1.37
CA GLY A 118 -40.05 -22.05 2.60
C GLY A 118 -39.24 -22.27 3.89
N PRO A 119 -39.81 -22.22 5.13
CA PRO A 119 -41.17 -22.62 5.53
C PRO A 119 -41.82 -21.72 6.62
N GLY A 120 -43.13 -21.85 6.86
CA GLY A 120 -43.71 -21.33 8.12
C GLY A 120 -45.23 -21.43 8.25
N PRO A 121 -45.75 -21.72 9.47
CA PRO A 121 -47.01 -22.44 9.67
C PRO A 121 -48.16 -21.49 10.01
N GLY A 122 -49.31 -21.64 9.34
CA GLY A 122 -50.49 -20.86 9.71
C GLY A 122 -51.52 -20.82 8.59
N GLY A 123 -52.51 -21.71 8.69
CA GLY A 123 -53.62 -21.75 7.75
C GLY A 123 -54.58 -22.87 8.12
N GLY A 124 -55.10 -22.83 9.34
CA GLY A 124 -56.23 -23.68 9.71
C GLY A 124 -57.46 -23.29 8.91
N GLY A 125 -58.32 -24.26 8.62
CA GLY A 125 -59.67 -23.95 8.17
C GLY A 125 -60.35 -25.07 7.38
N GLY A 126 -61.14 -25.88 8.07
CA GLY A 126 -62.48 -26.24 7.57
C GLY A 126 -62.56 -27.40 6.58
N LYS A 127 -62.73 -28.62 7.13
CA LYS A 127 -63.44 -29.70 6.44
C LYS A 127 -64.91 -29.30 6.31
N ILE A 128 -65.41 -29.06 5.11
CA ILE A 128 -66.86 -29.14 4.82
C ILE A 128 -67.04 -29.88 3.50
N LYS A 129 -67.52 -31.11 3.63
CA LYS A 129 -68.12 -31.93 2.58
C LYS A 129 -69.59 -32.02 2.95
N PHE A 130 -70.52 -31.69 2.07
CA PHE A 130 -71.90 -32.22 2.07
C PHE A 130 -72.44 -32.19 0.61
N PRO A 131 -73.48 -32.99 0.28
CA PRO A 131 -73.64 -33.87 -0.88
C PRO A 131 -74.05 -33.21 -2.19
#